data_AF-A0AB34IUJ6-F1
#
_entry.id   AF-A0AB34IUJ6-F1
#
_cell.length_a   1.000
_cell.length_b   1.000
_cell.length_c   1.000
_cell.angle_alpha   90.00
_cell.angle_beta   90.00
_cell.angle_gamma   90.00
#
_symmetry.space_group_name_H-M   'P 1'
#
loop_
_entity.id
_entity.type
_entity.pdbx_description
1 polymer ?
#
loop_
_entity_poly.entity_id
_entity_poly.type
_entity_poly.pdbx_seq_one_letter_code
_entity_poly.pdbx_strand_id
1 'polypeptide(L)'
;MPPHRPRTTIPRSWAFSLLVFAPCLFPAAHAAHALPSHLPRVHPAPFPASSSPRMVASAVEAPPRYSVALVALGCPKNTVDAEVMLGDLQRRGLRIASHARDADVIIVNTCAFVEDAKRESIRAVVEAAELKGRRDAPPRALFVTGCLAQRYAEELAAELPEVDAVIGFENYAEIPDKVLAVLQRVGGPAAPYVSVGSASVPFRAEDERWSLTPKHSAYIRVAEGCDHSCSFCAIPGFRGSFRSKPFDVLLAEARRLVEGGVRELNLIAEDTNQYGSDWGEADARRLPQLLRELCALPELRWVRLLYCYPSYFSEELIDTIANEEKVVKYIDIPLQHLAPTTLVRMRRPSAASTTALIEKLKARIPQLVLRTTFICGFPGETEAEHQELVRKVEQLGFERGGAFAYSQEEGTPAAAFDDQVEEEVKQDRRDALVSLFQDHGRAWANAQVGKELRVIIDSMEGLDAVGRSEYDAPEIDNLVRIPSMPLAPGTVIRARIVAVDDMDLIGEAVMG
;
A
#
# COMPACT_ATOMS: atom_id res chain seq x y z
N MET A 1 -8.24 -57.11 13.28
CA MET A 1 -8.92 -56.51 14.45
C MET A 1 -7.86 -56.04 15.43
N PRO A 2 -7.55 -54.73 15.41
CA PRO A 2 -7.65 -53.87 16.60
C PRO A 2 -8.14 -52.44 16.21
N PRO A 3 -8.41 -51.48 17.13
CA PRO A 3 -9.73 -50.87 17.23
C PRO A 3 -9.84 -49.35 16.96
N HIS A 4 -11.07 -48.96 16.66
CA HIS A 4 -11.78 -47.68 16.81
C HIS A 4 -11.03 -46.38 17.20
N ARG A 5 -11.13 -45.41 16.29
CA ARG A 5 -11.07 -43.95 16.54
C ARG A 5 -12.30 -43.47 17.35
N PRO A 6 -12.16 -42.46 18.23
CA PRO A 6 -13.25 -41.56 18.55
C PRO A 6 -13.19 -40.28 17.69
N ARG A 7 -14.33 -39.95 17.08
CA ARG A 7 -14.63 -38.66 16.44
C ARG A 7 -14.91 -37.62 17.52
N THR A 8 -14.25 -36.48 17.49
CA THR A 8 -14.65 -35.28 18.22
C THR A 8 -15.27 -34.28 17.24
N THR A 9 -16.53 -33.96 17.49
CA THR A 9 -17.34 -32.95 16.83
C THR A 9 -16.99 -31.56 17.36
N ILE A 10 -16.64 -30.63 16.48
CA ILE A 10 -16.44 -29.20 16.81
C ILE A 10 -17.75 -28.45 16.47
N PRO A 11 -18.31 -27.62 17.38
CA PRO A 11 -19.52 -26.86 17.09
C PRO A 11 -19.26 -25.63 16.22
N ARG A 12 -20.22 -25.37 15.33
CA ARG A 12 -20.37 -24.16 14.51
C ARG A 12 -20.82 -22.98 15.38
N SER A 13 -20.02 -21.91 15.43
CA SER A 13 -20.51 -20.51 15.54
C SER A 13 -19.34 -19.53 15.71
N TRP A 14 -18.88 -18.91 14.62
CA TRP A 14 -18.15 -17.64 14.70
C TRP A 14 -18.53 -16.79 13.50
N ALA A 15 -19.35 -15.78 13.77
CA ALA A 15 -19.54 -14.62 12.91
C ALA A 15 -18.39 -13.65 13.21
N PHE A 16 -17.61 -13.26 12.20
CA PHE A 16 -16.61 -12.20 12.33
C PHE A 16 -16.75 -11.17 11.21
N SER A 17 -16.52 -9.92 11.61
CA SER A 17 -16.45 -8.70 10.80
C SER A 17 -15.25 -8.75 9.85
N LEU A 18 -15.43 -8.29 8.61
CA LEU A 18 -14.38 -8.20 7.60
C LEU A 18 -14.22 -6.75 7.15
N LEU A 19 -13.37 -6.03 7.88
CA LEU A 19 -12.67 -4.84 7.44
C LEU A 19 -11.37 -4.80 8.23
N VAL A 20 -10.38 -5.60 7.81
CA VAL A 20 -9.04 -5.61 8.39
C VAL A 20 -8.04 -5.91 7.27
N PHE A 21 -7.25 -4.89 6.91
CA PHE A 21 -5.88 -5.09 6.41
C PHE A 21 -5.16 -5.95 7.44
N ALA A 22 -4.67 -7.13 7.07
CA ALA A 22 -4.04 -8.03 8.01
C ALA A 22 -2.55 -7.66 8.21
N PRO A 23 -2.11 -7.28 9.43
CA PRO A 23 -0.76 -7.54 9.87
C PRO A 23 -0.70 -8.93 10.51
N CYS A 24 0.47 -9.56 10.42
CA CYS A 24 0.79 -10.86 10.96
C CYS A 24 0.39 -11.03 12.45
N LEU A 25 -0.13 -12.22 12.78
CA LEU A 25 -0.64 -12.62 14.10
C LEU A 25 0.49 -12.99 15.10
N PHE A 26 0.39 -12.49 16.33
CA PHE A 26 0.82 -13.19 17.57
C PHE A 26 -0.22 -12.95 18.68
N PRO A 27 -0.54 -13.94 19.56
CA PRO A 27 -1.61 -13.81 20.55
C PRO A 27 -1.08 -13.44 21.94
N ALA A 28 -1.67 -12.42 22.59
CA ALA A 28 -1.49 -12.16 24.02
C ALA A 28 -2.80 -12.37 24.79
N ALA A 29 -2.67 -13.08 25.92
CA ALA A 29 -3.74 -13.62 26.74
C ALA A 29 -4.49 -12.55 27.57
N HIS A 30 -5.81 -12.69 27.70
CA HIS A 30 -6.66 -11.89 28.57
C HIS A 30 -6.68 -12.45 30.00
N ALA A 31 -6.50 -11.56 30.99
CA ALA A 31 -6.92 -11.77 32.37
C ALA A 31 -7.94 -10.68 32.74
N ALA A 32 -9.16 -11.12 33.07
CA ALA A 32 -10.29 -10.27 33.43
C ALA A 32 -10.27 -9.93 34.93
N HIS A 33 -10.54 -8.67 35.27
CA HIS A 33 -11.04 -8.29 36.60
C HIS A 33 -12.22 -7.32 36.46
N ALA A 34 -13.31 -7.71 37.12
CA ALA A 34 -14.60 -7.02 37.17
C ALA A 34 -14.68 -6.01 38.35
N LEU A 35 -15.65 -5.09 38.24
CA LEU A 35 -16.50 -4.42 39.27
C LEU A 35 -16.62 -2.88 39.02
N PRO A 36 -17.63 -2.18 39.59
CA PRO A 36 -19.04 -2.29 39.26
C PRO A 36 -19.72 -0.92 38.99
N SER A 37 -20.97 -1.02 38.55
CA SER A 37 -22.01 0.01 38.34
C SER A 37 -22.14 1.10 39.42
N HIS A 38 -22.46 2.33 39.00
CA HIS A 38 -23.66 3.11 39.40
C HIS A 38 -23.58 4.55 38.88
N LEU A 39 -24.46 4.95 37.95
CA LEU A 39 -24.73 6.37 37.63
C LEU A 39 -26.24 6.61 37.54
N PRO A 40 -26.78 7.68 38.15
CA PRO A 40 -28.21 7.96 38.15
C PRO A 40 -28.67 8.70 36.88
N ARG A 41 -29.91 8.40 36.46
CA ARG A 41 -30.61 8.99 35.31
C ARG A 41 -30.98 10.46 35.58
N VAL A 42 -30.66 11.34 34.63
CA VAL A 42 -31.14 12.73 34.58
C VAL A 42 -32.09 12.88 33.39
N HIS A 43 -33.32 13.32 33.66
CA HIS A 43 -34.31 13.70 32.65
C HIS A 43 -34.04 15.12 32.14
N PRO A 44 -34.06 15.40 30.83
CA PRO A 44 -34.00 16.78 30.33
C PRO A 44 -35.40 17.42 30.24
N ALA A 45 -35.48 18.67 30.68
CA ALA A 45 -36.64 19.56 30.55
C ALA A 45 -36.74 20.14 29.11
N PRO A 46 -37.93 20.61 28.66
CA PRO A 46 -38.16 20.98 27.28
C PRO A 46 -37.74 22.43 26.99
N PHE A 47 -37.00 22.65 25.90
CA PHE A 47 -36.78 23.99 25.33
C PHE A 47 -37.78 24.27 24.20
N PRO A 48 -38.20 25.54 24.01
CA PRO A 48 -39.33 25.92 23.16
C PRO A 48 -38.95 26.00 21.68
N ALA A 49 -39.96 25.77 20.84
CA ALA A 49 -39.89 25.76 19.38
C ALA A 49 -39.42 27.10 18.80
N SER A 50 -38.38 27.05 17.96
CA SER A 50 -38.05 28.13 17.02
C SER A 50 -38.43 27.70 15.61
N SER A 51 -39.10 28.62 14.92
CA SER A 51 -39.68 28.51 13.59
C SER A 51 -38.61 28.32 12.51
N SER A 52 -38.72 27.23 11.75
CA SER A 52 -37.91 26.94 10.56
C SER A 52 -38.32 27.80 9.35
N PRO A 53 -37.36 28.38 8.60
CA PRO A 53 -37.66 28.93 7.28
C PRO A 53 -37.81 27.78 6.27
N ARG A 54 -38.80 27.92 5.38
CA ARG A 54 -39.15 26.96 4.32
C ARG A 54 -37.94 26.62 3.44
N MET A 55 -37.46 25.37 3.52
CA MET A 55 -36.57 24.79 2.53
C MET A 55 -37.32 24.60 1.21
N VAL A 56 -36.73 25.12 0.14
CA VAL A 56 -37.07 24.77 -1.23
C VAL A 56 -36.81 23.26 -1.38
N ALA A 57 -37.83 22.52 -1.79
CA ALA A 57 -37.72 21.08 -1.98
C ALA A 57 -36.69 20.78 -3.09
N SER A 58 -35.48 20.43 -2.67
CA SER A 58 -34.53 19.70 -3.50
C SER A 58 -35.16 18.37 -3.88
N ALA A 59 -35.07 18.00 -5.16
CA ALA A 59 -35.51 16.71 -5.65
C ALA A 59 -34.86 15.61 -4.80
N VAL A 60 -35.69 14.78 -4.16
CA VAL A 60 -35.22 13.61 -3.43
C VAL A 60 -34.68 12.63 -4.48
N GLU A 61 -33.36 12.57 -4.62
CA GLU A 61 -32.68 11.50 -5.35
C GLU A 61 -33.15 10.15 -4.81
N ALA A 62 -33.63 9.28 -5.68
CA ALA A 62 -34.02 7.94 -5.30
C ALA A 62 -32.82 7.22 -4.64
N PRO A 63 -33.03 6.42 -3.58
CA PRO A 63 -31.92 5.76 -2.90
C PRO A 63 -31.13 4.89 -3.89
N PRO A 64 -29.79 4.82 -3.73
CA PRO A 64 -28.92 4.06 -4.63
C PRO A 64 -29.42 2.61 -4.71
N ARG A 65 -29.73 2.17 -5.93
CA ARG A 65 -30.45 0.91 -6.17
C ARG A 65 -29.60 -0.33 -5.92
N TYR A 66 -28.28 -0.20 -6.01
CA TYR A 66 -27.32 -1.30 -5.87
C TYR A 66 -26.12 -0.88 -5.03
N SER A 67 -25.48 -1.87 -4.43
CA SER A 67 -24.33 -1.72 -3.58
C SER A 67 -23.14 -2.54 -4.06
N VAL A 68 -21.94 -2.03 -3.83
CA VAL A 68 -20.68 -2.64 -4.25
C VAL A 68 -19.72 -2.69 -3.08
N ALA A 69 -19.06 -3.83 -2.92
CA ALA A 69 -17.91 -3.99 -2.03
C ALA A 69 -16.68 -4.25 -2.88
N LEU A 70 -15.56 -3.65 -2.48
CA LEU A 70 -14.28 -3.85 -3.13
C LEU A 70 -13.30 -4.48 -2.13
N VAL A 71 -12.67 -5.57 -2.55
CA VAL A 71 -11.55 -6.20 -1.85
C VAL A 71 -10.27 -5.73 -2.54
N ALA A 72 -9.50 -4.87 -1.86
CA ALA A 72 -8.24 -4.34 -2.39
C ALA A 72 -7.08 -5.18 -1.85
N LEU A 73 -6.23 -5.68 -2.75
CA LEU A 73 -5.04 -6.46 -2.42
C LEU A 73 -3.78 -5.83 -3.00
N GLY A 74 -2.62 -6.20 -2.48
CA GLY A 74 -1.34 -5.81 -3.07
C GLY A 74 -0.78 -4.52 -2.51
N CYS A 75 -0.45 -3.58 -3.39
CA CYS A 75 0.42 -2.46 -3.06
C CYS A 75 -0.30 -1.10 -3.08
N PRO A 76 0.32 -0.02 -2.56
CA PRO A 76 -0.25 1.33 -2.56
C PRO A 76 -0.76 1.83 -3.91
N LYS A 77 -0.13 1.42 -5.02
CA LYS A 77 -0.59 1.75 -6.38
C LYS A 77 -1.96 1.13 -6.66
N ASN A 78 -2.16 -0.10 -6.21
CA ASN A 78 -3.44 -0.80 -6.33
C ASN A 78 -4.50 -0.22 -5.38
N THR A 79 -4.08 0.33 -4.23
CA THR A 79 -4.96 1.09 -3.35
C THR A 79 -5.48 2.35 -4.06
N VAL A 80 -4.60 3.12 -4.72
CA VAL A 80 -5.02 4.28 -5.51
C VAL A 80 -5.99 3.87 -6.64
N ASP A 81 -5.68 2.80 -7.37
CA ASP A 81 -6.57 2.24 -8.38
C ASP A 81 -7.97 1.92 -7.80
N ALA A 82 -8.02 1.32 -6.61
CA ALA A 82 -9.26 1.01 -5.90
C ALA A 82 -10.04 2.25 -5.46
N GLU A 83 -9.37 3.26 -4.90
CA GLU A 83 -10.01 4.51 -4.46
C GLU A 83 -10.65 5.26 -5.65
N VAL A 84 -9.99 5.26 -6.81
CA VAL A 84 -10.52 5.84 -8.05
C VAL A 84 -11.74 5.06 -8.54
N MET A 85 -11.65 3.72 -8.62
CA MET A 85 -12.78 2.87 -9.02
C MET A 85 -14.00 3.07 -8.12
N LEU A 86 -13.81 3.16 -6.81
CA LEU A 86 -14.89 3.41 -5.85
C LEU A 86 -15.50 4.81 -6.02
N GLY A 87 -14.69 5.82 -6.29
CA GLY A 87 -15.17 7.17 -6.63
C GLY A 87 -16.07 7.17 -7.87
N ASP A 88 -15.71 6.40 -8.91
CA ASP A 88 -16.54 6.25 -10.12
C ASP A 88 -17.87 5.58 -9.83
N LEU A 89 -17.84 4.47 -9.09
CA LEU A 89 -19.03 3.71 -8.71
C LEU A 89 -19.98 4.57 -7.87
N GLN A 90 -19.44 5.34 -6.92
CA GLN A 90 -20.23 6.26 -6.11
C GLN A 90 -20.90 7.34 -6.98
N ARG A 91 -20.17 7.99 -7.89
CA ARG A 91 -20.72 9.01 -8.79
C ARG A 91 -21.75 8.44 -9.75
N ARG A 92 -21.66 7.15 -10.07
CA ARG A 92 -22.68 6.42 -10.84
C ARG A 92 -23.92 6.04 -10.01
N GLY A 93 -23.95 6.39 -8.72
CA GLY A 93 -25.08 6.14 -7.84
C GLY A 93 -25.10 4.76 -7.20
N LEU A 94 -23.95 4.07 -7.13
CA LEU A 94 -23.82 2.83 -6.37
C LEU A 94 -23.41 3.14 -4.92
N ARG A 95 -23.99 2.41 -3.97
CA ARG A 95 -23.63 2.50 -2.55
C ARG A 95 -22.38 1.68 -2.27
N ILE A 96 -21.35 2.27 -1.69
CA ILE A 96 -20.19 1.52 -1.22
C ILE A 96 -20.54 0.77 0.06
N ALA A 97 -20.41 -0.55 0.04
CA ALA A 97 -20.65 -1.43 1.18
C ALA A 97 -19.34 -1.76 1.89
N SER A 98 -19.41 -1.88 3.21
CA SER A 98 -18.24 -2.17 4.04
C SER A 98 -17.82 -3.65 4.00
N HIS A 99 -18.72 -4.56 3.63
CA HIS A 99 -18.43 -5.99 3.57
C HIS A 99 -18.94 -6.60 2.26
N ALA A 100 -18.15 -7.52 1.69
CA ALA A 100 -18.51 -8.27 0.49
C ALA A 100 -19.85 -9.00 0.60
N ARG A 101 -20.14 -9.58 1.77
CA ARG A 101 -21.40 -10.30 2.02
C ARG A 101 -22.64 -9.40 2.06
N ASP A 102 -22.49 -8.09 2.17
CA ASP A 102 -23.59 -7.13 2.31
C ASP A 102 -23.82 -6.34 1.00
N ALA A 103 -23.11 -6.68 -0.08
CA ALA A 103 -23.11 -5.97 -1.35
C ALA A 103 -23.82 -6.77 -2.46
N ASP A 104 -24.42 -6.07 -3.42
CA ASP A 104 -24.95 -6.69 -4.65
C ASP A 104 -23.83 -7.14 -5.60
N VAL A 105 -22.66 -6.48 -5.52
CA VAL A 105 -21.50 -6.72 -6.37
C VAL A 105 -20.23 -6.77 -5.55
N ILE A 106 -19.38 -7.75 -5.86
CA ILE A 106 -18.03 -7.85 -5.30
C ILE A 106 -17.03 -7.54 -6.42
N ILE A 107 -16.13 -6.61 -6.16
CA ILE A 107 -14.96 -6.34 -7.01
C ILE A 107 -13.71 -6.80 -6.26
N VAL A 108 -12.93 -7.70 -6.84
CA VAL A 108 -11.64 -8.11 -6.29
C VAL A 108 -10.54 -7.43 -7.08
N ASN A 109 -9.87 -6.45 -6.47
CA ASN A 109 -8.72 -5.77 -7.06
C ASN A 109 -7.42 -6.51 -6.68
N THR A 110 -6.94 -7.30 -7.63
CA THR A 110 -5.91 -8.32 -7.46
C THR A 110 -4.48 -7.80 -7.61
N CYS A 111 -3.53 -8.54 -7.04
CA CYS A 111 -2.10 -8.35 -7.20
C CYS A 111 -1.49 -9.52 -7.99
N ALA A 112 -0.39 -9.28 -8.71
CA ALA A 112 0.36 -10.29 -9.43
C ALA A 112 1.88 -10.08 -9.37
N PHE A 113 2.34 -9.40 -8.32
CA PHE A 113 3.73 -8.98 -8.19
C PHE A 113 4.67 -10.13 -7.87
N VAL A 114 4.29 -10.99 -6.92
CA VAL A 114 5.02 -12.20 -6.50
C VAL A 114 4.05 -13.36 -6.36
N GLU A 115 4.57 -14.59 -6.37
CA GLU A 115 3.78 -15.82 -6.29
C GLU A 115 2.80 -15.85 -5.11
N ASP A 116 3.23 -15.46 -3.91
CA ASP A 116 2.36 -15.42 -2.74
C ASP A 116 1.18 -14.45 -2.92
N ALA A 117 1.43 -13.29 -3.53
CA ALA A 117 0.39 -12.30 -3.81
C ALA A 117 -0.59 -12.77 -4.90
N LYS A 118 -0.13 -13.58 -5.87
CA LYS A 118 -1.01 -14.24 -6.85
C LYS A 118 -1.92 -15.25 -6.16
N ARG A 119 -1.36 -16.08 -5.28
CA ARG A 119 -2.13 -17.09 -4.51
C ARG A 119 -3.17 -16.45 -3.61
N GLU A 120 -2.80 -15.38 -2.92
CA GLU A 120 -3.74 -14.59 -2.11
C GLU A 120 -4.86 -14.01 -2.99
N SER A 121 -4.52 -13.45 -4.14
CA SER A 121 -5.50 -12.89 -5.08
C SER A 121 -6.46 -13.95 -5.60
N ILE A 122 -5.97 -15.12 -6.02
CA ILE A 122 -6.81 -16.24 -6.47
C ILE A 122 -7.74 -16.70 -5.34
N ARG A 123 -7.22 -16.83 -4.11
CA ARG A 123 -8.03 -17.21 -2.95
C ARG A 123 -9.17 -16.21 -2.71
N ALA A 124 -8.89 -14.92 -2.75
CA ALA A 124 -9.92 -13.89 -2.58
C ALA A 124 -11.00 -13.94 -3.68
N VAL A 125 -10.63 -14.24 -4.93
CA VAL A 125 -11.59 -14.43 -6.02
C VAL A 125 -12.47 -15.66 -5.76
N VAL A 126 -11.88 -16.78 -5.35
CA VAL A 126 -12.63 -18.01 -5.01
C VAL A 126 -13.60 -17.76 -3.84
N GLU A 127 -13.15 -17.10 -2.77
CA GLU A 127 -14.01 -16.75 -1.64
C GLU A 127 -15.17 -15.83 -2.05
N ALA A 128 -14.92 -14.87 -2.95
CA ALA A 128 -15.96 -14.00 -3.49
C ALA A 128 -16.95 -14.77 -4.39
N ALA A 129 -16.48 -15.74 -5.18
CA ALA A 129 -17.31 -16.61 -5.99
C ALA A 129 -18.21 -17.49 -5.11
N GLU A 130 -17.68 -18.04 -4.02
CA GLU A 130 -18.46 -18.79 -3.02
C GLU A 130 -19.54 -17.92 -2.38
N LEU A 131 -19.25 -16.66 -2.05
CA LEU A 131 -20.23 -15.71 -1.52
C LEU A 131 -21.35 -15.42 -2.52
N LYS A 132 -21.03 -15.21 -3.81
CA LYS A 132 -22.01 -15.05 -4.91
C LYS A 132 -22.88 -16.29 -5.10
N GLY A 133 -22.35 -17.48 -4.87
CA GLY A 133 -23.09 -18.74 -5.00
C GLY A 133 -24.13 -18.99 -3.88
N ARG A 134 -24.09 -18.23 -2.79
CA ARG A 134 -25.00 -18.41 -1.64
C ARG A 134 -26.38 -17.84 -1.93
N ARG A 135 -27.42 -18.65 -1.71
CA ARG A 135 -28.84 -18.25 -1.91
C ARG A 135 -29.33 -17.23 -0.88
N ASP A 136 -28.69 -17.17 0.27
CA ASP A 136 -29.01 -16.30 1.40
C ASP A 136 -28.14 -15.02 1.43
N ALA A 137 -27.30 -14.80 0.41
CA ALA A 137 -26.43 -13.63 0.32
C ALA A 137 -26.85 -12.70 -0.84
N PRO A 138 -26.71 -11.37 -0.69
CA PRO A 138 -26.99 -10.41 -1.74
C PRO A 138 -26.06 -10.42 -2.96
N PRO A 139 -24.78 -10.89 -2.93
CA PRO A 139 -23.91 -10.76 -4.09
C PRO A 139 -24.46 -11.51 -5.30
N ARG A 140 -24.57 -10.78 -6.41
CA ARG A 140 -25.10 -11.25 -7.68
C ARG A 140 -24.10 -11.12 -8.81
N ALA A 141 -23.06 -10.32 -8.62
CA ALA A 141 -21.99 -10.18 -9.58
C ALA A 141 -20.61 -10.17 -8.93
N LEU A 142 -19.63 -10.71 -9.65
CA LEU A 142 -18.22 -10.78 -9.29
C LEU A 142 -17.37 -10.22 -10.43
N PHE A 143 -16.57 -9.21 -10.11
CA PHE A 143 -15.64 -8.57 -11.02
C PHE A 143 -14.22 -8.80 -10.51
N VAL A 144 -13.31 -9.15 -11.41
CA VAL A 144 -11.88 -9.29 -11.12
C VAL A 144 -11.13 -8.21 -11.88
N THR A 145 -10.33 -7.44 -11.15
CA THR A 145 -9.54 -6.33 -11.68
C THR A 145 -8.13 -6.34 -11.10
N GLY A 146 -7.25 -5.46 -11.54
CA GLY A 146 -5.89 -5.30 -11.00
C GLY A 146 -4.82 -6.05 -11.80
N CYS A 147 -3.66 -6.24 -11.18
CA CYS A 147 -2.48 -6.78 -11.88
C CYS A 147 -2.68 -8.22 -12.38
N LEU A 148 -3.40 -9.07 -11.64
CA LEU A 148 -3.66 -10.45 -12.06
C LEU A 148 -4.63 -10.46 -13.24
N ALA A 149 -5.69 -9.66 -13.16
CA ALA A 149 -6.65 -9.47 -14.26
C ALA A 149 -5.98 -8.97 -15.54
N GLN A 150 -5.04 -8.03 -15.41
CA GLN A 150 -4.30 -7.49 -16.55
C GLN A 150 -3.38 -8.52 -17.20
N ARG A 151 -2.75 -9.40 -16.41
CA ARG A 151 -1.72 -10.34 -16.88
C ARG A 151 -2.28 -11.68 -17.34
N TYR A 152 -3.34 -12.17 -16.69
CA TYR A 152 -3.88 -13.53 -16.86
C TYR A 152 -5.38 -13.50 -17.17
N ALA A 153 -5.80 -12.57 -18.01
CA ALA A 153 -7.21 -12.25 -18.23
C ALA A 153 -8.01 -13.45 -18.76
N GLU A 154 -7.44 -14.12 -19.77
CA GLU A 154 -8.05 -15.25 -20.45
C GLU A 154 -8.06 -16.49 -19.55
N GLU A 155 -6.97 -16.76 -18.82
CA GLU A 155 -6.91 -17.87 -17.87
C GLU A 155 -7.92 -17.68 -16.73
N LEU A 156 -8.04 -16.47 -16.18
CA LEU A 156 -9.02 -16.18 -15.14
C LEU A 156 -10.45 -16.37 -15.64
N ALA A 157 -10.76 -15.93 -16.86
CA ALA A 157 -12.09 -16.11 -17.45
C ALA A 157 -12.40 -17.58 -17.78
N ALA A 158 -11.40 -18.36 -18.19
CA ALA A 158 -11.57 -19.77 -18.53
C ALA A 158 -11.71 -20.66 -17.29
N GLU A 159 -10.87 -20.43 -16.27
CA GLU A 159 -10.78 -21.29 -15.07
C GLU A 159 -11.77 -20.88 -13.96
N LEU A 160 -12.28 -19.64 -13.97
CA LEU A 160 -13.23 -19.12 -12.96
C LEU A 160 -14.52 -18.62 -13.63
N PRO A 161 -15.38 -19.52 -14.14
CA PRO A 161 -16.61 -19.14 -14.86
C PRO A 161 -17.65 -18.42 -13.99
N GLU A 162 -17.47 -18.40 -12.66
CA GLU A 162 -18.29 -17.63 -11.72
C GLU A 162 -18.04 -16.12 -11.80
N VAL A 163 -16.92 -15.69 -12.40
CA VAL A 163 -16.59 -14.28 -12.63
C VAL A 163 -17.45 -13.72 -13.76
N ASP A 164 -18.10 -12.58 -13.54
CA ASP A 164 -18.91 -11.94 -14.59
C ASP A 164 -18.10 -11.01 -15.48
N ALA A 165 -16.98 -10.48 -14.97
CA ALA A 165 -16.08 -9.63 -15.73
C ALA A 165 -14.63 -9.66 -15.21
N VAL A 166 -13.68 -9.66 -16.15
CA VAL A 166 -12.24 -9.49 -15.93
C VAL A 166 -11.82 -8.20 -16.64
N ILE A 167 -11.38 -7.19 -15.87
CA ILE A 167 -11.15 -5.84 -16.39
C ILE A 167 -9.73 -5.36 -16.03
N GLY A 168 -8.98 -4.91 -17.04
CA GLY A 168 -7.62 -4.39 -16.91
C GLY A 168 -7.56 -2.88 -16.66
N PHE A 169 -6.35 -2.35 -16.47
CA PHE A 169 -6.11 -0.98 -15.99
C PHE A 169 -6.78 0.11 -16.84
N GLU A 170 -6.71 -0.03 -18.16
CA GLU A 170 -7.21 0.97 -19.11
C GLU A 170 -8.74 1.15 -19.05
N ASN A 171 -9.43 0.11 -18.57
CA ASN A 171 -10.86 -0.04 -18.67
C ASN A 171 -11.56 0.18 -17.33
N TYR A 172 -10.89 0.77 -16.34
CA TYR A 172 -11.52 1.05 -15.04
C TYR A 172 -12.71 2.00 -15.15
N ALA A 173 -12.67 2.93 -16.10
CA ALA A 173 -13.75 3.88 -16.33
C ALA A 173 -15.06 3.21 -16.82
N GLU A 174 -15.00 2.02 -17.43
CA GLU A 174 -16.22 1.31 -17.86
C GLU A 174 -16.83 0.43 -16.76
N ILE A 175 -16.12 0.18 -15.65
CA ILE A 175 -16.58 -0.70 -14.57
C ILE A 175 -17.99 -0.33 -14.09
N PRO A 176 -18.34 0.94 -13.80
CA PRO A 176 -19.68 1.28 -13.32
C PRO A 176 -20.79 0.89 -14.29
N ASP A 177 -20.60 1.10 -15.59
CA ASP A 177 -21.61 0.76 -16.60
C ASP A 177 -21.70 -0.76 -16.82
N LYS A 178 -20.58 -1.48 -16.76
CA LYS A 178 -20.57 -2.96 -16.82
C LYS A 178 -21.26 -3.57 -15.61
N VAL A 179 -21.05 -3.02 -14.42
CA VAL A 179 -21.75 -3.44 -13.20
C VAL A 179 -23.27 -3.35 -13.39
N LEU A 180 -23.76 -2.20 -13.86
CA LEU A 180 -25.20 -2.02 -14.11
C LEU A 180 -25.71 -2.99 -15.18
N ALA A 181 -24.96 -3.19 -16.26
CA ALA A 181 -25.33 -4.12 -17.33
C ALA A 181 -25.44 -5.57 -16.82
N VAL A 182 -24.50 -6.04 -15.99
CA VAL A 182 -24.55 -7.38 -15.38
C VAL A 182 -25.75 -7.50 -14.43
N LEU A 183 -25.99 -6.50 -13.59
CA LEU A 183 -27.10 -6.50 -12.64
C LEU A 183 -28.48 -6.41 -13.30
N GLN A 184 -28.57 -5.85 -14.50
CA GLN A 184 -29.83 -5.70 -15.26
C GLN A 184 -30.04 -6.80 -16.30
N ARG A 185 -29.06 -7.69 -16.49
CA ARG A 185 -29.12 -8.77 -17.47
C ARG A 185 -30.35 -9.65 -17.22
N VAL A 186 -31.10 -9.91 -18.30
CA VAL A 186 -32.22 -10.86 -18.33
C VAL A 186 -31.77 -12.11 -19.09
N GLY A 187 -31.64 -13.24 -18.40
CA GLY A 187 -31.15 -14.50 -18.98
C GLY A 187 -30.31 -15.34 -18.00
N GLY A 188 -29.91 -16.54 -18.43
CA GLY A 188 -29.03 -17.44 -17.66
C GLY A 188 -27.56 -16.98 -17.64
N PRO A 189 -26.65 -17.84 -17.15
CA PRO A 189 -25.21 -17.54 -17.11
C PRO A 189 -24.69 -17.14 -18.50
N ALA A 190 -23.81 -16.15 -18.55
CA ALA A 190 -23.10 -15.75 -19.75
C ALA A 190 -21.59 -15.92 -19.51
N ALA A 191 -20.82 -16.06 -20.59
CA ALA A 191 -19.37 -16.03 -20.50
C ALA A 191 -18.89 -14.73 -19.81
N PRO A 192 -17.79 -14.77 -19.04
CA PRO A 192 -17.22 -13.58 -18.43
C PRO A 192 -16.93 -12.52 -19.49
N TYR A 193 -17.21 -11.25 -19.15
CA TYR A 193 -16.78 -10.13 -19.97
C TYR A 193 -15.29 -9.87 -19.75
N VAL A 194 -14.46 -10.08 -20.77
CA VAL A 194 -13.01 -9.83 -20.70
C VAL A 194 -12.69 -8.51 -21.40
N SER A 195 -12.05 -7.59 -20.70
CA SER A 195 -11.70 -6.26 -21.22
C SER A 195 -10.36 -5.80 -20.68
N VAL A 196 -9.31 -6.15 -21.40
CA VAL A 196 -7.93 -5.86 -21.03
C VAL A 196 -7.22 -5.21 -22.22
N GLY A 197 -6.57 -4.08 -21.96
CA GLY A 197 -5.82 -3.32 -22.97
C GLY A 197 -4.31 -3.46 -22.80
N SER A 198 -3.52 -2.61 -23.45
CA SER A 198 -2.05 -2.71 -23.47
C SER A 198 -1.34 -1.97 -22.32
N ALA A 199 -2.09 -1.44 -21.35
CA ALA A 199 -1.62 -0.55 -20.29
C ALA A 199 -0.80 0.65 -20.82
N SER A 200 -1.19 1.21 -21.96
CA SER A 200 -0.55 2.31 -22.69
C SER A 200 -1.43 3.58 -22.80
N VAL A 201 -2.59 3.62 -22.15
CA VAL A 201 -3.47 4.81 -22.18
C VAL A 201 -2.88 6.01 -21.44
N PRO A 202 -3.26 7.25 -21.84
CA PRO A 202 -2.92 8.46 -21.11
C PRO A 202 -3.33 8.38 -19.64
N PHE A 203 -2.54 9.03 -18.78
CA PHE A 203 -2.81 9.06 -17.35
C PHE A 203 -4.21 9.63 -17.07
N ARG A 204 -5.01 8.88 -16.32
CA ARG A 204 -6.37 9.24 -15.98
C ARG A 204 -6.39 10.25 -14.83
N ALA A 205 -7.31 11.20 -14.82
CA ALA A 205 -7.51 12.04 -13.64
C ALA A 205 -8.00 11.18 -12.44
N GLU A 206 -7.38 11.38 -11.29
CA GLU A 206 -7.61 10.60 -10.05
C GLU A 206 -8.03 11.53 -8.91
N ASP A 207 -8.73 12.60 -9.24
CA ASP A 207 -8.96 13.75 -8.40
C ASP A 207 -10.31 13.69 -7.66
N GLU A 208 -11.10 12.66 -7.94
CA GLU A 208 -12.41 12.36 -7.35
C GLU A 208 -12.45 10.92 -6.82
N ARG A 209 -11.63 10.63 -5.81
CA ARG A 209 -11.50 9.28 -5.23
C ARG A 209 -12.35 9.08 -3.98
N TRP A 210 -12.74 7.84 -3.71
CA TRP A 210 -13.24 7.40 -2.40
C TRP A 210 -12.07 6.86 -1.57
N SER A 211 -11.67 7.61 -0.54
CA SER A 211 -10.51 7.26 0.30
C SER A 211 -10.71 5.92 1.02
N LEU A 212 -9.76 5.01 0.84
CA LEU A 212 -9.61 3.76 1.60
C LEU A 212 -8.55 3.91 2.70
N THR A 213 -7.67 4.88 2.53
CA THR A 213 -6.66 5.29 3.51
C THR A 213 -7.26 6.13 4.64
N PRO A 214 -6.60 6.19 5.82
CA PRO A 214 -7.00 7.07 6.92
C PRO A 214 -7.10 8.54 6.46
N LYS A 215 -8.04 9.31 7.03
CA LYS A 215 -8.32 10.70 6.58
C LYS A 215 -7.11 11.64 6.54
N HIS A 216 -6.09 11.38 7.35
CA HIS A 216 -4.91 12.23 7.49
C HIS A 216 -3.71 11.78 6.65
N SER A 217 -3.76 10.65 5.95
CA SER A 217 -2.65 10.16 5.12
C SER A 217 -3.19 9.63 3.79
N ALA A 218 -2.54 9.98 2.68
CA ALA A 218 -2.94 9.50 1.36
C ALA A 218 -1.72 9.10 0.52
N TYR A 219 -1.93 8.10 -0.34
CA TYR A 219 -1.01 7.77 -1.41
C TYR A 219 -1.33 8.62 -2.65
N ILE A 220 -0.31 9.25 -3.21
CA ILE A 220 -0.45 10.05 -4.43
C ILE A 220 0.47 9.48 -5.51
N ARG A 221 -0.14 8.99 -6.58
CA ARG A 221 0.58 8.42 -7.72
C ARG A 221 1.14 9.55 -8.59
N VAL A 222 2.46 9.60 -8.73
CA VAL A 222 3.15 10.60 -9.57
C VAL A 222 3.40 10.11 -10.99
N ALA A 223 3.54 8.79 -11.17
CA ALA A 223 3.74 8.16 -12.47
C ALA A 223 3.21 6.72 -12.44
N GLU A 224 3.05 6.13 -13.62
CA GLU A 224 2.72 4.71 -13.79
C GLU A 224 3.62 4.07 -14.84
N GLY A 225 3.88 2.77 -14.69
CA GLY A 225 4.71 2.00 -15.61
C GLY A 225 6.20 2.21 -15.36
N CYS A 226 7.04 1.49 -16.09
CA CYS A 226 8.48 1.49 -15.83
C CYS A 226 9.26 1.10 -17.09
N ASP A 227 10.33 1.86 -17.38
CA ASP A 227 11.22 1.61 -18.53
C ASP A 227 12.51 0.86 -18.15
N HIS A 228 12.67 0.49 -16.88
CA HIS A 228 13.81 -0.31 -16.46
C HIS A 228 13.71 -1.74 -16.97
N SER A 229 14.81 -2.27 -17.48
CA SER A 229 14.89 -3.64 -18.02
C SER A 229 15.38 -4.67 -17.00
N CYS A 230 15.05 -4.46 -15.71
CA CYS A 230 15.43 -5.34 -14.60
C CYS A 230 15.07 -6.79 -14.92
N SER A 231 16.03 -7.72 -14.87
CA SER A 231 15.83 -9.08 -15.39
C SER A 231 14.82 -9.92 -14.60
N PHE A 232 14.54 -9.56 -13.35
CA PHE A 232 13.55 -10.21 -12.48
C PHE A 232 12.16 -9.58 -12.54
N CYS A 233 11.99 -8.42 -13.19
CA CYS A 233 10.78 -7.62 -13.05
C CYS A 233 9.83 -7.81 -14.25
N ALA A 234 8.59 -8.20 -13.97
CA ALA A 234 7.55 -8.34 -15.00
C ALA A 234 6.75 -7.05 -15.26
N ILE A 235 6.90 -6.01 -14.42
CA ILE A 235 6.10 -4.78 -14.45
C ILE A 235 6.02 -4.14 -15.84
N PRO A 236 7.13 -3.94 -16.60
CA PRO A 236 7.07 -3.30 -17.91
C PRO A 236 6.15 -4.05 -18.90
N GLY A 237 5.99 -5.36 -18.71
CA GLY A 237 5.16 -6.20 -19.58
C GLY A 237 3.65 -6.03 -19.40
N PHE A 238 3.19 -5.49 -18.26
CA PHE A 238 1.74 -5.39 -17.99
C PHE A 238 1.27 -4.05 -17.39
N ARG A 239 2.16 -3.21 -16.85
CA ARG A 239 1.85 -1.80 -16.48
C ARG A 239 2.26 -0.79 -17.57
N GLY A 240 2.94 -1.28 -18.61
CA GLY A 240 3.39 -0.49 -19.76
C GLY A 240 4.64 0.36 -19.46
N SER A 241 4.98 1.21 -20.43
CA SER A 241 6.11 2.15 -20.35
C SER A 241 5.91 3.20 -19.27
N PHE A 242 6.99 3.83 -18.82
CA PHE A 242 6.92 4.91 -17.86
C PHE A 242 6.11 6.10 -18.39
N ARG A 243 5.16 6.60 -17.59
CA ARG A 243 4.28 7.73 -17.91
C ARG A 243 4.09 8.59 -16.67
N SER A 244 4.49 9.85 -16.75
CA SER A 244 4.30 10.80 -15.65
C SER A 244 2.90 11.40 -15.67
N LYS A 245 2.30 11.51 -14.49
CA LYS A 245 1.05 12.23 -14.30
C LYS A 245 1.25 13.72 -14.55
N PRO A 246 0.41 14.38 -15.38
CA PRO A 246 0.55 15.81 -15.66
C PRO A 246 0.66 16.67 -14.39
N PHE A 247 1.61 17.60 -14.39
CA PHE A 247 1.98 18.40 -13.22
C PHE A 247 0.80 19.11 -12.56
N ASP A 248 -0.01 19.81 -13.36
CA ASP A 248 -1.15 20.58 -12.85
C ASP A 248 -2.26 19.67 -12.30
N VAL A 249 -2.47 18.49 -12.91
CA VAL A 249 -3.43 17.49 -12.44
C VAL A 249 -3.00 16.93 -11.09
N LEU A 250 -1.70 16.61 -10.95
CA LEU A 250 -1.12 16.11 -9.71
C LEU A 250 -1.24 17.14 -8.57
N LEU A 251 -0.93 18.42 -8.85
CA LEU A 251 -1.08 19.48 -7.86
C LEU A 251 -2.54 19.76 -7.48
N ALA A 252 -3.46 19.72 -8.44
CA ALA A 252 -4.88 19.92 -8.17
C ALA A 252 -5.46 18.80 -7.29
N GLU A 253 -5.00 17.57 -7.48
CA GLU A 253 -5.35 16.46 -6.60
C GLU A 253 -4.74 16.64 -5.20
N ALA A 254 -3.44 16.94 -5.10
CA ALA A 254 -2.79 17.13 -3.82
C ALA A 254 -3.46 18.22 -2.98
N ARG A 255 -3.88 19.33 -3.62
CA ARG A 255 -4.66 20.40 -2.97
C ARG A 255 -5.98 19.86 -2.41
N ARG A 256 -6.75 19.12 -3.21
CA ARG A 256 -8.02 18.54 -2.77
C ARG A 256 -7.87 17.55 -1.62
N LEU A 257 -6.86 16.68 -1.68
CA LEU A 257 -6.57 15.74 -0.60
C LEU A 257 -6.27 16.50 0.71
N VAL A 258 -5.41 17.52 0.65
CA VAL A 258 -5.03 18.33 1.82
C VAL A 258 -6.21 19.14 2.36
N GLU A 259 -7.03 19.73 1.50
CA GLU A 259 -8.30 20.39 1.84
C GLU A 259 -9.30 19.41 2.48
N GLY A 260 -9.28 18.14 2.05
CA GLY A 260 -10.08 17.04 2.60
C GLY A 260 -9.62 16.52 3.96
N GLY A 261 -8.50 17.02 4.50
CA GLY A 261 -8.00 16.63 5.83
C GLY A 261 -6.68 15.86 5.82
N VAL A 262 -6.10 15.58 4.64
CA VAL A 262 -4.80 14.90 4.55
C VAL A 262 -3.69 15.79 5.12
N ARG A 263 -2.77 15.17 5.86
CA ARG A 263 -1.60 15.79 6.51
C ARG A 263 -0.30 15.14 6.04
N GLU A 264 -0.32 13.90 5.58
CA GLU A 264 0.81 13.18 4.97
C GLU A 264 0.48 12.76 3.53
N LEU A 265 1.34 13.12 2.58
CA LEU A 265 1.31 12.61 1.21
C LEU A 265 2.47 11.65 0.98
N ASN A 266 2.15 10.42 0.61
CA ASN A 266 3.12 9.39 0.25
C ASN A 266 3.21 9.31 -1.29
N LEU A 267 4.28 9.82 -1.86
CA LEU A 267 4.51 9.82 -3.30
C LEU A 267 4.92 8.43 -3.75
N ILE A 268 4.15 7.88 -4.68
CA ILE A 268 4.35 6.52 -5.19
C ILE A 268 4.41 6.51 -6.71
N ALA A 269 5.21 5.58 -7.24
CA ALA A 269 5.21 5.11 -8.61
C ALA A 269 5.90 3.74 -8.63
N GLU A 270 6.13 3.18 -9.81
CA GLU A 270 7.14 2.15 -10.04
C GLU A 270 8.56 2.73 -9.89
N ASP A 271 8.74 4.01 -10.26
CA ASP A 271 9.97 4.78 -10.13
C ASP A 271 9.68 6.27 -9.87
N THR A 272 9.65 6.66 -8.59
CA THR A 272 9.16 8.00 -8.19
C THR A 272 10.12 9.13 -8.57
N ASN A 273 11.43 8.91 -8.47
CA ASN A 273 12.44 9.94 -8.78
C ASN A 273 12.66 10.14 -10.28
N GLN A 274 11.96 9.38 -11.14
CA GLN A 274 11.91 9.67 -12.57
C GLN A 274 10.77 10.59 -13.01
N TYR A 275 9.94 11.08 -12.10
CA TYR A 275 8.81 11.95 -12.43
C TYR A 275 9.19 13.14 -13.34
N GLY A 276 8.61 13.15 -14.54
CA GLY A 276 8.82 14.11 -15.62
C GLY A 276 9.86 13.72 -16.67
N SER A 277 10.49 12.54 -16.58
CA SER A 277 11.50 12.08 -17.56
C SER A 277 10.95 11.86 -18.97
N ASP A 278 9.64 11.66 -19.11
CA ASP A 278 8.91 11.37 -20.34
C ASP A 278 8.31 12.62 -21.02
N TRP A 279 8.50 13.82 -20.48
CA TRP A 279 7.88 15.06 -21.00
C TRP A 279 8.64 15.78 -22.12
N GLY A 280 9.71 15.19 -22.65
CA GLY A 280 10.45 15.75 -23.77
C GLY A 280 11.80 15.08 -24.00
N GLU A 281 12.58 15.64 -24.94
CA GLU A 281 13.91 15.12 -25.30
C GLU A 281 15.04 15.54 -24.34
N ALA A 282 14.84 16.64 -23.59
CA ALA A 282 15.73 17.08 -22.53
C ALA A 282 15.24 16.57 -21.17
N ASP A 283 16.14 16.44 -20.18
CA ASP A 283 15.76 16.03 -18.82
C ASP A 283 14.74 17.02 -18.23
N ALA A 284 13.47 16.63 -18.26
CA ALA A 284 12.33 17.41 -17.80
C ALA A 284 11.84 16.91 -16.44
N ARG A 285 12.67 16.14 -15.71
CA ARG A 285 12.32 15.68 -14.37
C ARG A 285 12.06 16.86 -13.44
N ARG A 286 10.91 16.81 -12.78
CA ARG A 286 10.37 17.93 -11.99
C ARG A 286 10.02 17.54 -10.57
N LEU A 287 10.50 16.39 -10.08
CA LEU A 287 10.30 16.01 -8.68
C LEU A 287 10.74 17.11 -7.69
N PRO A 288 11.90 17.79 -7.84
CA PRO A 288 12.26 18.90 -6.94
C PRO A 288 11.25 20.06 -6.96
N GLN A 289 10.75 20.42 -8.15
CA GLN A 289 9.71 21.45 -8.29
C GLN A 289 8.41 21.00 -7.62
N LEU A 290 7.98 19.76 -7.85
CA LEU A 290 6.79 19.18 -7.23
C LEU A 290 6.88 19.22 -5.72
N LEU A 291 7.99 18.79 -5.13
CA LEU A 291 8.19 18.79 -3.68
C LEU A 291 8.03 20.19 -3.09
N ARG A 292 8.64 21.21 -3.70
CA ARG A 292 8.48 22.62 -3.28
C ARG A 292 7.02 23.08 -3.32
N GLU A 293 6.30 22.78 -4.40
CA GLU A 293 4.88 23.13 -4.54
C GLU A 293 3.99 22.41 -3.52
N LEU A 294 4.28 21.13 -3.22
CA LEU A 294 3.59 20.39 -2.16
C LEU A 294 3.91 20.97 -0.78
N CYS A 295 5.16 21.35 -0.52
CA CYS A 295 5.56 21.98 0.75
C CYS A 295 4.89 23.35 0.96
N ALA A 296 4.51 24.04 -0.11
CA ALA A 296 3.74 25.29 -0.02
C ALA A 296 2.29 25.11 0.47
N LEU A 297 1.75 23.87 0.49
CA LEU A 297 0.39 23.61 0.97
C LEU A 297 0.30 23.79 2.50
N PRO A 298 -0.49 24.75 3.03
CA PRO A 298 -0.43 25.13 4.45
C PRO A 298 -0.75 24.00 5.44
N GLU A 299 -1.77 23.19 5.15
CA GLU A 299 -2.23 22.11 6.04
C GLU A 299 -1.39 20.83 5.92
N LEU A 300 -0.60 20.69 4.85
CA LEU A 300 0.28 19.54 4.68
C LEU A 300 1.40 19.60 5.73
N ARG A 301 1.76 18.44 6.27
CA ARG A 301 2.83 18.28 7.26
C ARG A 301 3.97 17.44 6.71
N TRP A 302 3.67 16.33 6.03
CA TRP A 302 4.66 15.40 5.52
C TRP A 302 4.49 15.07 4.04
N VAL A 303 5.62 14.97 3.34
CA VAL A 303 5.77 14.47 1.98
C VAL A 303 6.83 13.38 2.01
N ARG A 304 6.46 12.15 1.69
CA ARG A 304 7.34 10.97 1.76
C ARG A 304 7.61 10.42 0.36
N LEU A 305 8.86 10.06 0.09
CA LEU A 305 9.28 9.44 -1.15
C LEU A 305 9.38 7.93 -1.00
N LEU A 306 8.54 7.20 -1.74
CA LEU A 306 8.58 5.74 -1.82
C LEU A 306 9.02 5.29 -3.20
N TYR A 307 9.61 4.09 -3.32
CA TYR A 307 9.95 3.48 -4.62
C TYR A 307 10.90 4.33 -5.49
N CYS A 308 11.96 4.88 -4.91
CA CYS A 308 13.01 5.56 -5.68
C CYS A 308 13.99 4.55 -6.30
N TYR A 309 14.38 4.78 -7.55
CA TYR A 309 15.42 4.00 -8.22
C TYR A 309 16.82 4.60 -8.00
N PRO A 310 17.88 3.79 -7.82
CA PRO A 310 19.21 4.29 -7.44
C PRO A 310 20.03 4.99 -8.54
N SER A 311 19.39 5.48 -9.62
CA SER A 311 20.12 6.18 -10.70
C SER A 311 19.87 7.68 -10.78
N TYR A 312 18.71 8.19 -10.36
CA TYR A 312 18.41 9.62 -10.48
C TYR A 312 18.33 10.34 -9.14
N PHE A 313 19.45 10.89 -8.69
CA PHE A 313 19.50 11.80 -7.55
C PHE A 313 20.36 13.02 -7.92
N SER A 314 19.73 13.98 -8.60
CA SER A 314 20.35 15.25 -8.93
C SER A 314 20.73 16.01 -7.65
N GLU A 315 21.71 16.93 -7.74
CA GLU A 315 22.05 17.81 -6.62
C GLU A 315 20.82 18.57 -6.13
N GLU A 316 20.00 19.09 -7.05
CA GLU A 316 18.76 19.80 -6.72
C GLU A 316 17.75 18.92 -5.96
N LEU A 317 17.58 17.64 -6.35
CA LEU A 317 16.69 16.73 -5.64
C LEU A 317 17.18 16.46 -4.22
N ILE A 318 18.48 16.21 -4.06
CA ILE A 318 19.09 15.97 -2.75
C ILE A 318 18.95 17.21 -1.87
N ASP A 319 19.23 18.40 -2.40
CA ASP A 319 19.08 19.66 -1.67
C ASP A 319 17.63 19.96 -1.32
N THR A 320 16.69 19.64 -2.20
CA THR A 320 15.26 19.80 -1.90
C THR A 320 14.83 18.87 -0.78
N ILE A 321 15.22 17.59 -0.82
CA ILE A 321 14.93 16.63 0.26
C ILE A 321 15.60 17.06 1.55
N ALA A 322 16.82 17.60 1.53
CA ALA A 322 17.52 18.05 2.72
C ALA A 322 16.86 19.29 3.35
N ASN A 323 16.50 20.29 2.53
CA ASN A 323 16.14 21.62 3.00
C ASN A 323 14.64 21.86 3.21
N GLU A 324 13.77 21.16 2.49
CA GLU A 324 12.32 21.30 2.66
C GLU A 324 11.85 20.64 3.96
N GLU A 325 11.22 21.41 4.86
CA GLU A 325 10.86 20.95 6.21
C GLU A 325 9.78 19.84 6.19
N LYS A 326 8.85 19.94 5.24
CA LYS A 326 7.74 18.99 5.08
C LYS A 326 8.15 17.74 4.32
N VAL A 327 9.28 17.74 3.61
CA VAL A 327 9.85 16.50 3.05
C VAL A 327 10.53 15.76 4.19
N VAL A 328 9.95 14.64 4.59
CA VAL A 328 10.52 13.80 5.66
C VAL A 328 11.87 13.25 5.20
N LYS A 329 12.83 13.12 6.13
CA LYS A 329 14.18 12.64 5.81
C LYS A 329 14.19 11.11 5.72
N TYR A 330 13.37 10.60 4.80
CA TYR A 330 13.12 9.20 4.57
C TYR A 330 13.11 8.95 3.06
N ILE A 331 13.89 7.99 2.60
CA ILE A 331 13.90 7.56 1.20
C ILE A 331 13.84 6.04 1.16
N ASP A 332 12.81 5.50 0.52
CA ASP A 332 12.75 4.09 0.14
C ASP A 332 13.39 3.89 -1.23
N ILE A 333 14.52 3.18 -1.24
CA ILE A 333 15.38 2.94 -2.41
C ILE A 333 15.65 1.44 -2.54
N PRO A 334 14.75 0.66 -3.17
CA PRO A 334 14.93 -0.78 -3.31
C PRO A 334 16.18 -1.10 -4.13
N LEU A 335 17.27 -1.55 -3.49
CA LEU A 335 18.57 -1.79 -4.13
C LEU A 335 18.67 -3.15 -4.83
N GLN A 336 17.90 -4.13 -4.36
CA GLN A 336 17.78 -5.51 -4.86
C GLN A 336 18.99 -6.40 -4.60
N HIS A 337 20.22 -5.89 -4.75
CA HIS A 337 21.45 -6.58 -4.36
C HIS A 337 22.62 -5.60 -4.17
N LEU A 338 23.78 -6.07 -3.68
CA LEU A 338 25.01 -5.26 -3.57
C LEU A 338 26.30 -5.97 -4.05
N ALA A 339 26.25 -7.27 -4.35
CA ALA A 339 27.33 -7.95 -5.09
C ALA A 339 27.37 -7.51 -6.57
N PRO A 340 28.54 -7.11 -7.12
CA PRO A 340 28.67 -6.57 -8.47
C PRO A 340 28.15 -7.50 -9.57
N THR A 341 28.48 -8.78 -9.50
CA THR A 341 28.13 -9.81 -10.49
C THR A 341 26.63 -10.12 -10.48
N THR A 342 26.02 -10.26 -9.30
CA THR A 342 24.56 -10.39 -9.18
C THR A 342 23.84 -9.16 -9.73
N LEU A 343 24.33 -7.94 -9.46
CA LEU A 343 23.73 -6.71 -9.99
C LEU A 343 23.78 -6.64 -11.52
N VAL A 344 24.87 -7.11 -12.15
CA VAL A 344 24.94 -7.24 -13.61
C VAL A 344 23.89 -8.22 -14.13
N ARG A 345 23.75 -9.40 -13.50
CA ARG A 345 22.71 -10.37 -13.89
C ARG A 345 21.30 -9.83 -13.70
N MET A 346 21.09 -9.00 -12.67
CA MET A 346 19.84 -8.29 -12.40
C MET A 346 19.56 -7.12 -13.35
N ARG A 347 20.57 -6.68 -14.14
CA ARG A 347 20.55 -5.46 -14.97
C ARG A 347 20.32 -4.19 -14.14
N ARG A 348 21.05 -4.09 -13.04
CA ARG A 348 20.97 -2.98 -12.06
C ARG A 348 22.23 -2.11 -12.11
N PRO A 349 22.20 -0.90 -11.52
CA PRO A 349 23.39 -0.06 -11.39
C PRO A 349 24.50 -0.79 -10.64
N SER A 350 25.76 -0.42 -10.92
CA SER A 350 26.90 -1.10 -10.33
C SER A 350 26.94 -0.90 -8.81
N ALA A 351 27.50 -1.88 -8.09
CA ALA A 351 27.68 -1.79 -6.64
C ALA A 351 28.44 -0.52 -6.24
N ALA A 352 29.49 -0.15 -6.98
CA ALA A 352 30.28 1.05 -6.73
C ALA A 352 29.46 2.34 -6.86
N SER A 353 28.66 2.47 -7.94
CA SER A 353 27.79 3.63 -8.13
C SER A 353 26.70 3.72 -7.05
N THR A 354 26.17 2.58 -6.63
CA THR A 354 25.16 2.49 -5.58
C THR A 354 25.74 2.91 -4.23
N THR A 355 26.90 2.36 -3.84
CA THR A 355 27.60 2.75 -2.61
C THR A 355 27.90 4.24 -2.57
N ALA A 356 28.45 4.79 -3.66
CA ALA A 356 28.74 6.23 -3.74
C ALA A 356 27.47 7.09 -3.60
N LEU A 357 26.34 6.66 -4.18
CA LEU A 357 25.06 7.33 -4.01
C LEU A 357 24.60 7.29 -2.54
N ILE A 358 24.62 6.14 -1.89
CA ILE A 358 24.18 6.00 -0.49
C ILE A 358 25.03 6.88 0.43
N GLU A 359 26.35 6.86 0.27
CA GLU A 359 27.25 7.72 1.04
C GLU A 359 26.98 9.21 0.80
N LYS A 360 26.75 9.61 -0.46
CA LYS A 360 26.39 10.98 -0.82
C LYS A 360 25.07 11.41 -0.17
N LEU A 361 24.04 10.56 -0.20
CA LEU A 361 22.74 10.85 0.41
C LEU A 361 22.86 11.03 1.92
N LYS A 362 23.54 10.11 2.61
CA LYS A 362 23.79 10.20 4.06
C LYS A 362 24.60 11.42 4.46
N ALA A 363 25.58 11.81 3.64
CA ALA A 363 26.41 12.98 3.91
C ALA A 363 25.64 14.30 3.71
N ARG A 364 24.69 14.35 2.76
CA ARG A 364 24.01 15.58 2.35
C ARG A 364 22.64 15.78 2.99
N ILE A 365 22.01 14.73 3.47
CA ILE A 365 20.68 14.78 4.10
C ILE A 365 20.85 14.38 5.57
N PRO A 366 20.94 15.34 6.51
CA PRO A 366 21.08 15.05 7.92
C PRO A 366 19.91 14.20 8.45
N GLN A 367 20.21 13.21 9.29
CA GLN A 367 19.22 12.31 9.90
C GLN A 367 18.41 11.48 8.89
N LEU A 368 18.95 11.26 7.69
CA LEU A 368 18.32 10.43 6.69
C LEU A 368 18.12 8.99 7.18
N VAL A 369 16.88 8.53 7.09
CA VAL A 369 16.50 7.12 7.19
C VAL A 369 16.38 6.54 5.79
N LEU A 370 17.14 5.48 5.53
CA LEU A 370 17.07 4.73 4.28
C LEU A 370 16.33 3.43 4.49
N ARG A 371 15.30 3.23 3.65
CA ARG A 371 14.66 1.94 3.47
C ARG A 371 15.15 1.29 2.20
N THR A 372 15.43 -0.01 2.25
CA THR A 372 15.81 -0.78 1.06
C THR A 372 15.14 -2.15 1.04
N THR A 373 15.26 -2.84 -0.07
CA THR A 373 14.76 -4.21 -0.24
C THR A 373 15.78 -5.00 -1.05
N PHE A 374 16.04 -6.23 -0.62
CA PHE A 374 16.95 -7.17 -1.29
C PHE A 374 16.23 -8.42 -1.78
N ILE A 375 16.76 -9.03 -2.85
CA ILE A 375 16.32 -10.32 -3.37
C ILE A 375 17.45 -11.32 -3.16
N CYS A 376 17.19 -12.35 -2.37
CA CYS A 376 18.09 -13.45 -2.06
C CYS A 376 17.80 -14.65 -2.97
N GLY A 377 18.82 -15.42 -3.32
CA GLY A 377 18.70 -16.61 -4.16
C GLY A 377 18.45 -16.29 -5.63
N PHE A 378 18.90 -15.13 -6.11
CA PHE A 378 18.79 -14.78 -7.53
C PHE A 378 19.55 -15.82 -8.39
N PRO A 379 19.11 -16.15 -9.62
CA PRO A 379 19.75 -17.18 -10.42
C PRO A 379 21.26 -16.92 -10.61
N GLY A 380 22.06 -17.93 -10.29
CA GLY A 380 23.52 -17.89 -10.27
C GLY A 380 24.14 -17.24 -9.02
N GLU A 381 23.36 -16.83 -8.01
CA GLU A 381 23.90 -16.26 -6.76
C GLU A 381 24.68 -17.31 -5.97
N THR A 382 25.98 -17.08 -5.84
CA THR A 382 26.90 -17.90 -5.07
C THR A 382 26.91 -17.52 -3.59
N GLU A 383 27.43 -18.39 -2.74
CA GLU A 383 27.61 -18.09 -1.32
C GLU A 383 28.52 -16.88 -1.09
N ALA A 384 29.59 -16.74 -1.88
CA ALA A 384 30.50 -15.60 -1.76
C ALA A 384 29.82 -14.26 -2.08
N GLU A 385 28.95 -14.23 -3.10
CA GLU A 385 28.16 -13.04 -3.47
C GLU A 385 27.11 -12.71 -2.40
N HIS A 386 26.47 -13.72 -1.81
CA HIS A 386 25.54 -13.52 -0.69
C HIS A 386 26.25 -12.94 0.53
N GLN A 387 27.40 -13.51 0.91
CA GLN A 387 28.21 -13.00 2.01
C GLN A 387 28.75 -11.59 1.73
N GLU A 388 29.02 -11.24 0.47
CA GLU A 388 29.35 -9.87 0.09
C GLU A 388 28.17 -8.91 0.27
N LEU A 389 26.95 -9.33 -0.08
CA LEU A 389 25.74 -8.56 0.19
C LEU A 389 25.59 -8.29 1.70
N VAL A 390 25.65 -9.33 2.54
CA VAL A 390 25.54 -9.20 4.01
C VAL A 390 26.55 -8.19 4.55
N ARG A 391 27.84 -8.36 4.22
CA ARG A 391 28.91 -7.43 4.67
C ARG A 391 28.67 -5.98 4.24
N LYS A 392 28.16 -5.76 3.02
CA LYS A 392 27.87 -4.40 2.54
C LYS A 392 26.64 -3.78 3.21
N VAL A 393 25.63 -4.59 3.54
CA VAL A 393 24.47 -4.13 4.33
C VAL A 393 24.91 -3.70 5.71
N GLU A 394 25.76 -4.47 6.38
CA GLU A 394 26.38 -4.10 7.67
C GLU A 394 27.21 -2.82 7.56
N GLN A 395 28.06 -2.71 6.54
CA GLN A 395 28.94 -1.56 6.35
C GLN A 395 28.18 -0.26 6.06
N LEU A 396 27.20 -0.32 5.15
CA LEU A 396 26.45 0.88 4.75
C LEU A 396 25.48 1.30 5.84
N GLY A 397 24.91 0.35 6.59
CA GLY A 397 23.88 0.57 7.60
C GLY A 397 22.57 1.03 6.96
N PHE A 398 21.48 0.32 7.19
CA PHE A 398 20.15 0.72 6.73
C PHE A 398 19.21 0.63 7.91
N GLU A 399 18.49 1.72 8.18
CA GLU A 399 17.60 1.83 9.33
C GLU A 399 16.29 1.06 9.13
N ARG A 400 15.89 0.87 7.87
CA ARG A 400 14.74 0.07 7.48
C ARG A 400 15.12 -0.84 6.31
N GLY A 401 14.52 -2.01 6.24
CA GLY A 401 14.59 -2.81 5.04
C GLY A 401 14.01 -4.19 5.19
N GLY A 402 14.00 -4.91 4.07
CA GLY A 402 13.52 -6.28 4.01
C GLY A 402 14.27 -7.07 2.95
N ALA A 403 14.09 -8.39 3.00
CA ALA A 403 14.59 -9.30 2.00
C ALA A 403 13.48 -10.24 1.54
N PHE A 404 13.50 -10.59 0.26
CA PHE A 404 12.62 -11.57 -0.34
C PHE A 404 13.46 -12.69 -0.95
N ALA A 405 12.97 -13.93 -0.89
CA ALA A 405 13.50 -14.97 -1.76
C ALA A 405 13.11 -14.66 -3.21
N TYR A 406 14.00 -14.93 -4.16
CA TYR A 406 13.71 -14.76 -5.58
C TYR A 406 12.54 -15.63 -6.01
N SER A 407 11.49 -14.99 -6.56
CA SER A 407 10.34 -15.63 -7.19
C SER A 407 10.58 -15.75 -8.69
N GLN A 408 10.49 -16.97 -9.23
CA GLN A 408 10.66 -17.22 -10.65
C GLN A 408 9.39 -16.80 -11.41
N GLU A 409 9.39 -15.57 -11.94
CA GLU A 409 8.24 -14.99 -12.62
C GLU A 409 8.24 -15.26 -14.13
N GLU A 410 7.17 -15.89 -14.64
CA GLU A 410 7.00 -16.17 -16.07
C GLU A 410 7.15 -14.91 -16.95
N GLY A 411 7.84 -15.03 -18.08
CA GLY A 411 8.06 -13.92 -19.01
C GLY A 411 9.14 -12.92 -18.57
N THR A 412 9.75 -13.11 -17.40
CA THR A 412 10.96 -12.34 -17.02
C THR A 412 12.23 -12.98 -17.59
N PRO A 413 13.25 -12.19 -17.97
CA PRO A 413 14.52 -12.75 -18.43
C PRO A 413 15.18 -13.72 -17.42
N ALA A 414 15.12 -13.41 -16.12
CA ALA A 414 15.75 -14.21 -15.07
C ALA A 414 15.06 -15.58 -14.87
N ALA A 415 13.78 -15.72 -15.25
CA ALA A 415 13.10 -17.01 -15.19
C ALA A 415 13.65 -18.04 -16.18
N ALA A 416 14.35 -17.58 -17.23
CA ALA A 416 14.98 -18.45 -18.24
C ALA A 416 16.47 -18.73 -17.96
N PHE A 417 17.02 -18.28 -16.82
CA PHE A 417 18.42 -18.57 -16.48
C PHE A 417 18.55 -20.02 -15.98
N ASP A 418 19.57 -20.74 -16.44
CA ASP A 418 19.77 -22.16 -16.11
C ASP A 418 20.13 -22.38 -14.63
N ASP A 419 20.90 -21.47 -14.04
CA ASP A 419 21.46 -21.59 -12.68
C ASP A 419 20.47 -21.17 -11.58
N GLN A 420 19.26 -21.73 -11.57
CA GLN A 420 18.30 -21.46 -10.49
C GLN A 420 18.83 -21.97 -9.14
N VAL A 421 18.68 -21.15 -8.08
CA VAL A 421 19.08 -21.53 -6.72
C VAL A 421 17.96 -22.33 -6.06
N GLU A 422 18.32 -23.39 -5.33
CA GLU A 422 17.37 -24.21 -4.56
C GLU A 422 16.58 -23.37 -3.56
N GLU A 423 15.29 -23.68 -3.40
CA GLU A 423 14.37 -22.86 -2.61
C GLU A 423 14.80 -22.74 -1.14
N GLU A 424 15.25 -23.84 -0.54
CA GLU A 424 15.76 -23.85 0.84
C GLU A 424 16.92 -22.86 1.02
N VAL A 425 17.86 -22.82 0.08
CA VAL A 425 19.00 -21.88 0.10
C VAL A 425 18.52 -20.44 -0.05
N LYS A 426 17.50 -20.17 -0.88
CA LYS A 426 16.93 -18.82 -1.02
C LYS A 426 16.33 -18.33 0.30
N GLN A 427 15.62 -19.21 1.00
CA GLN A 427 14.95 -18.90 2.25
C GLN A 427 15.95 -18.70 3.38
N ASP A 428 16.99 -19.54 3.50
CA ASP A 428 18.06 -19.36 4.50
C ASP A 428 18.77 -18.01 4.33
N ARG A 429 19.09 -17.65 3.08
CA ARG A 429 19.70 -16.36 2.73
C ARG A 429 18.78 -15.17 3.01
N ARG A 430 17.47 -15.32 2.75
CA ARG A 430 16.46 -14.32 3.09
C ARG A 430 16.44 -14.10 4.60
N ASP A 431 16.38 -15.17 5.38
CA ASP A 431 16.25 -15.13 6.83
C ASP A 431 17.48 -14.51 7.50
N ALA A 432 18.68 -14.79 6.97
CA ALA A 432 19.91 -14.13 7.41
C ALA A 432 19.85 -12.60 7.27
N LEU A 433 19.40 -12.08 6.11
CA LEU A 433 19.23 -10.64 5.93
C LEU A 433 18.08 -10.04 6.74
N VAL A 434 16.96 -10.76 6.88
CA VAL A 434 15.84 -10.30 7.72
C VAL A 434 16.31 -10.15 9.17
N SER A 435 17.07 -11.12 9.70
CA SER A 435 17.66 -11.01 11.04
C SER A 435 18.57 -9.80 11.17
N LEU A 436 19.43 -9.55 10.18
CA LEU A 436 20.30 -8.38 10.16
C LEU A 436 19.51 -7.06 10.17
N PHE A 437 18.43 -6.95 9.39
CA PHE A 437 17.57 -5.76 9.41
C PHE A 437 16.84 -5.58 10.74
N GLN A 438 16.42 -6.67 11.39
CA GLN A 438 15.84 -6.59 12.74
C GLN A 438 16.87 -6.06 13.75
N ASP A 439 18.14 -6.49 13.66
CA ASP A 439 19.21 -5.96 14.50
C ASP A 439 19.46 -4.46 14.25
N HIS A 440 19.50 -4.05 12.98
CA HIS A 440 19.59 -2.64 12.63
C HIS A 440 18.39 -1.82 13.15
N GLY A 441 17.17 -2.34 13.00
CA GLY A 441 15.94 -1.71 13.47
C GLY A 441 15.94 -1.53 14.99
N ARG A 442 16.31 -2.57 15.75
CA ARG A 442 16.50 -2.51 17.21
C ARG A 442 17.57 -1.49 17.60
N ALA A 443 18.73 -1.51 16.94
CA ALA A 443 19.81 -0.58 17.23
C ALA A 443 19.38 0.87 16.98
N TRP A 444 18.67 1.12 15.87
CA TRP A 444 18.13 2.43 15.54
C TRP A 444 17.08 2.89 16.55
N ALA A 445 16.15 2.01 16.94
CA ALA A 445 15.10 2.32 17.91
C ALA A 445 15.71 2.70 19.27
N ASN A 446 16.65 1.90 19.77
CA ASN A 446 17.38 2.20 21.01
C ASN A 446 18.12 3.54 20.93
N ALA A 447 18.69 3.89 19.77
CA ALA A 447 19.34 5.18 19.57
C ALA A 447 18.36 6.37 19.53
N GLN A 448 17.04 6.15 19.49
CA GLN A 448 16.04 7.21 19.59
C GLN A 448 15.65 7.55 21.03
N VAL A 449 15.94 6.67 22.01
CA VAL A 449 15.61 6.94 23.41
C VAL A 449 16.28 8.23 23.88
N GLY A 450 15.49 9.13 24.48
CA GLY A 450 15.89 10.45 24.92
C GLY A 450 15.79 11.55 23.87
N LYS A 451 15.51 11.22 22.60
CA LYS A 451 15.32 12.20 21.53
C LYS A 451 13.85 12.61 21.38
N GLU A 452 13.63 13.75 20.76
CA GLU A 452 12.30 14.22 20.37
C GLU A 452 12.06 13.98 18.88
N LEU A 453 10.96 13.31 18.56
CA LEU A 453 10.54 13.02 17.19
C LEU A 453 9.19 13.68 16.89
N ARG A 454 8.97 14.04 15.62
CA ARG A 454 7.62 14.40 15.14
C ARG A 454 6.83 13.11 14.92
N VAL A 455 5.62 13.06 15.45
CA VAL A 455 4.74 11.88 15.38
C VAL A 455 3.38 12.30 14.84
N ILE A 456 2.88 11.60 13.83
CA ILE A 456 1.49 11.71 13.36
C ILE A 456 0.67 10.59 14.01
N ILE A 457 -0.45 10.92 14.63
CA ILE A 457 -1.33 9.93 15.26
C ILE A 457 -2.19 9.27 14.19
N ASP A 458 -2.16 7.94 14.11
CA ASP A 458 -2.95 7.16 13.15
C ASP A 458 -4.24 6.62 13.77
N SER A 459 -4.20 6.22 15.04
CA SER A 459 -5.33 5.58 15.73
C SER A 459 -5.26 5.73 17.25
N MET A 460 -6.32 5.25 17.91
CA MET A 460 -6.40 5.11 19.37
C MET A 460 -6.59 3.63 19.72
N GLU A 461 -5.80 3.14 20.65
CA GLU A 461 -5.93 1.80 21.23
C GLU A 461 -6.23 1.91 22.72
N GLY A 462 -7.52 1.80 23.08
CA GLY A 462 -7.96 2.10 24.44
C GLY A 462 -7.70 3.57 24.79
N LEU A 463 -6.75 3.82 25.69
CA LEU A 463 -6.34 5.17 26.10
C LEU A 463 -5.03 5.63 25.46
N ASP A 464 -4.37 4.76 24.68
CA ASP A 464 -3.08 5.03 24.09
C ASP A 464 -3.24 5.57 22.67
N ALA A 465 -2.54 6.65 22.36
CA ALA A 465 -2.44 7.11 20.97
C ALA A 465 -1.36 6.31 20.26
N VAL A 466 -1.68 5.80 19.07
CA VAL A 466 -0.75 5.05 18.23
C VAL A 466 -0.54 5.83 16.94
N GLY A 467 0.71 6.02 16.57
CA GLY A 467 1.09 6.81 15.41
C GLY A 467 2.41 6.33 14.81
N ARG A 468 2.98 7.15 13.94
CA ARG A 468 4.26 6.92 13.28
C ARG A 468 5.15 8.13 13.40
N SER A 469 6.46 7.91 13.45
CA SER A 469 7.40 9.02 13.37
C SER A 469 7.56 9.49 11.92
N GLU A 470 8.19 10.65 11.72
CA GLU A 470 8.56 11.11 10.38
C GLU A 470 9.47 10.11 9.62
N TYR A 471 10.09 9.18 10.34
CA TYR A 471 10.96 8.14 9.79
C TYR A 471 10.26 6.81 9.48
N ASP A 472 8.94 6.71 9.67
CA ASP A 472 8.18 5.47 9.49
C ASP A 472 7.07 5.65 8.46
N ALA A 473 7.14 4.88 7.36
CA ALA A 473 6.10 4.84 6.35
C ALA A 473 4.85 4.09 6.84
N PRO A 474 3.65 4.42 6.33
CA PRO A 474 2.43 3.71 6.69
C PRO A 474 2.52 2.20 6.40
N GLU A 475 1.96 1.39 7.30
CA GLU A 475 1.78 -0.08 7.19
C GLU A 475 3.08 -0.94 7.15
N ILE A 476 4.21 -0.39 6.72
CA ILE A 476 5.43 -1.17 6.42
C ILE A 476 6.59 -0.95 7.40
N ASP A 477 6.54 0.10 8.22
CA ASP A 477 7.56 0.44 9.20
C ASP A 477 6.95 0.47 10.63
N ASN A 478 7.72 0.97 11.59
CA ASN A 478 7.44 0.84 13.03
C ASN A 478 6.40 1.85 13.52
N LEU A 479 5.86 1.59 14.70
CA LEU A 479 4.87 2.43 15.37
C LEU A 479 5.49 3.21 16.53
N VAL A 480 4.83 4.30 16.89
CA VAL A 480 5.07 5.08 18.10
C VAL A 480 3.82 5.04 18.97
N ARG A 481 3.96 4.53 20.19
CA ARG A 481 2.90 4.52 21.21
C ARG A 481 3.09 5.66 22.19
N ILE A 482 2.02 6.41 22.45
CA ILE A 482 1.96 7.47 23.47
C ILE A 482 0.93 7.05 24.52
N PRO A 483 1.36 6.45 25.65
CA PRO A 483 0.44 5.88 26.62
C PRO A 483 -0.44 6.93 27.30
N SER A 484 -1.70 6.56 27.57
CA SER A 484 -2.65 7.35 28.37
C SER A 484 -2.86 8.80 27.91
N MET A 485 -2.69 9.08 26.62
CA MET A 485 -2.85 10.40 26.02
C MET A 485 -3.83 10.33 24.85
N PRO A 486 -5.12 10.65 25.06
CA PRO A 486 -6.11 10.59 23.99
C PRO A 486 -5.88 11.72 22.98
N LEU A 487 -5.37 11.37 21.80
CA LEU A 487 -5.12 12.29 20.69
C LEU A 487 -5.96 11.89 19.47
N ALA A 488 -6.51 12.88 18.77
CA ALA A 488 -7.28 12.60 17.57
C ALA A 488 -6.35 12.13 16.42
N PRO A 489 -6.75 11.12 15.63
CA PRO A 489 -6.04 10.76 14.40
C PRO A 489 -5.82 11.98 13.49
N GLY A 490 -4.65 12.06 12.87
CA GLY A 490 -4.17 13.20 12.08
C GLY A 490 -3.54 14.33 12.88
N THR A 491 -3.56 14.27 14.22
CA THR A 491 -2.81 15.21 15.06
C THR A 491 -1.31 14.93 14.89
N VAL A 492 -0.53 15.98 14.68
CA VAL A 492 0.94 15.91 14.66
C VAL A 492 1.46 16.52 15.95
N ILE A 493 2.27 15.76 16.70
CA ILE A 493 2.87 16.19 17.96
C ILE A 493 4.39 16.04 17.92
N ARG A 494 5.08 16.66 18.87
CA ARG A 494 6.43 16.26 19.27
C ARG A 494 6.32 15.27 20.42
N ALA A 495 7.01 14.14 20.29
CA ALA A 495 7.08 13.13 21.34
C ALA A 495 8.53 12.88 21.72
N ARG A 496 8.81 12.91 23.02
CA ARG A 496 10.10 12.48 23.56
C ARG A 496 10.06 10.97 23.75
N ILE A 497 10.97 10.25 23.10
CA ILE A 497 11.04 8.80 23.19
C ILE A 497 11.65 8.41 24.54
N VAL A 498 10.95 7.60 25.31
CA VAL A 498 11.34 7.20 26.68
C VAL A 498 11.70 5.73 26.79
N ALA A 499 11.19 4.90 25.90
CA ALA A 499 11.48 3.47 25.85
C ALA A 499 11.27 2.94 24.43
N VAL A 500 11.62 1.66 24.25
CA VAL A 500 11.38 0.90 23.02
C VAL A 500 10.73 -0.43 23.37
N ASP A 501 9.90 -0.94 22.48
CA ASP A 501 9.35 -2.29 22.51
C ASP A 501 9.76 -3.01 21.22
N ASP A 502 10.81 -3.82 21.32
CA ASP A 502 11.58 -4.35 20.17
C ASP A 502 12.06 -3.23 19.22
N MET A 503 11.31 -2.98 18.14
CA MET A 503 11.60 -1.93 17.16
C MET A 503 10.62 -0.74 17.22
N ASP A 504 9.49 -0.91 17.91
CA ASP A 504 8.51 0.15 18.13
C ASP A 504 8.96 1.10 19.24
N LEU A 505 8.52 2.36 19.15
CA LEU A 505 8.91 3.39 20.09
C LEU A 505 7.80 3.67 21.10
N ILE A 506 8.17 3.93 22.35
CA ILE A 506 7.26 4.44 23.38
C ILE A 506 7.70 5.86 23.72
N GLY A 507 6.77 6.81 23.59
CA GLY A 507 7.03 8.22 23.80
C GLY A 507 6.07 8.90 24.75
N GLU A 508 6.47 10.09 25.18
CA GLU A 508 5.65 11.04 25.94
C GLU A 508 5.45 12.30 25.10
N ALA A 509 4.21 12.82 25.05
CA ALA A 509 3.94 14.07 24.36
C ALA A 509 4.70 15.23 25.03
N VAL A 510 5.42 16.01 24.23
CA VAL A 510 6.07 17.23 24.68
C VAL A 510 5.02 18.34 24.63
N MET A 511 4.47 18.69 25.79
CA MET A 511 3.54 19.81 25.93
C MET A 511 4.31 21.12 25.75
N GLY A 512 4.18 21.73 24.57
CA GLY A 512 4.72 23.05 24.23
C GLY A 512 3.78 24.19 24.57
#